data_AF-A0A0N0JNH8-F1
#
_entry.id   AF-A0A0N0JNH8-F1
#
_cell.length_a   1.000
_cell.length_b   1.000
_cell.length_c   1.000
_cell.angle_alpha   90.00
_cell.angle_beta   90.00
_cell.angle_gamma   90.00
#
_symmetry.space_group_name_H-M   'P 1'
#
loop_
_entity.id
_entity.type
_entity.pdbx_description
1 polymer ?
#
loop_
_entity_poly.entity_id
_entity_poly.type
_entity_poly.pdbx_seq_one_letter_code
_entity_poly.pdbx_strand_id
1 'polypeptide(L)'
;MPNTRTANAVRLEFAPGSLVQSNLSGAAFTGDWLWVAGDEACGLDRLRLLPPVGHETLRFGEVRDFPLSELLELPGEPDEEADLEGMAVADGWLWVVGSHGLKRKNAKPERNHADNARRLAKVSLDGNRRLLACLPIEADASGAPCLVRQAQDGRRALRLRGDAQDNQLTRLLADDPHFGPYMAIPGKDNGFDIEGLAVDGRRLLLGLRGPVLRGWSALLEVAIETRSDHLRLAPLDDSGTLLRKHFLQLDGLGVRDLHFSGDDLYILAGPTMVLNGDIRVFKWPGARALLAASREPVRFESALSESVPLPHGRGTNRAEALCDLPPALAGRKASWLVLYDAPGADRKEGEHTVFGDLLRHD
;
A
#
# COMPACT_ATOMS: atom_id res chain seq x y z
N MET A 1 9.70 -9.87 -16.61
CA MET A 1 9.78 -8.50 -16.03
C MET A 1 9.23 -7.50 -17.03
N PRO A 2 8.45 -6.49 -16.59
CA PRO A 2 7.96 -5.48 -17.52
C PRO A 2 9.14 -4.78 -18.17
N ASN A 3 9.13 -4.70 -19.49
CA ASN A 3 10.23 -4.18 -20.30
C ASN A 3 9.82 -2.94 -21.10
N THR A 4 8.51 -2.65 -21.17
CA THR A 4 7.95 -1.49 -21.86
C THR A 4 7.11 -0.65 -20.91
N ARG A 5 7.31 0.67 -20.93
CA ARG A 5 6.56 1.66 -20.15
C ARG A 5 5.86 2.63 -21.10
N THR A 6 4.56 2.80 -20.94
CA THR A 6 3.79 3.88 -21.56
C THR A 6 3.56 4.96 -20.51
N ALA A 7 4.23 6.09 -20.66
CA ALA A 7 4.14 7.21 -19.72
C ALA A 7 2.78 7.92 -19.83
N ASN A 8 2.25 8.41 -18.70
CA ASN A 8 1.00 9.17 -18.61
C ASN A 8 -0.18 8.48 -19.31
N ALA A 9 -0.20 7.15 -19.29
CA ALA A 9 -1.15 6.35 -20.04
C ALA A 9 -2.52 6.25 -19.38
N VAL A 10 -2.61 6.54 -18.07
CA VAL A 10 -3.85 6.43 -17.31
C VAL A 10 -4.15 7.77 -16.65
N ARG A 11 -5.28 8.37 -17.01
CA ARG A 11 -5.75 9.64 -16.43
C ARG A 11 -6.71 9.37 -15.28
N LEU A 12 -6.47 9.98 -14.11
CA LEU A 12 -7.37 9.94 -12.97
C LEU A 12 -7.88 11.36 -12.70
N GLU A 13 -9.20 11.50 -12.61
CA GLU A 13 -9.90 12.76 -12.35
C GLU A 13 -10.62 12.69 -11.01
N PHE A 14 -10.30 13.63 -10.13
CA PHE A 14 -10.90 13.77 -8.82
C PHE A 14 -11.91 14.92 -8.79
N ALA A 15 -12.86 14.85 -7.87
CA ALA A 15 -13.77 15.96 -7.61
C ALA A 15 -13.14 16.93 -6.59
N PRO A 16 -13.47 18.22 -6.62
CA PRO A 16 -13.11 19.13 -5.54
C PRO A 16 -13.66 18.62 -4.21
N GLY A 17 -12.80 18.47 -3.21
CA GLY A 17 -13.18 17.98 -1.88
C GLY A 17 -13.21 16.45 -1.73
N SER A 18 -12.82 15.68 -2.75
CA SER A 18 -12.58 14.24 -2.62
C SER A 18 -11.61 13.92 -1.48
N LEU A 19 -11.80 12.76 -0.85
CA LEU A 19 -10.92 12.30 0.24
C LEU A 19 -9.50 12.06 -0.26
N VAL A 20 -9.37 11.44 -1.43
CA VAL A 20 -8.09 11.22 -2.09
C VAL A 20 -7.88 12.32 -3.13
N GLN A 21 -6.65 12.86 -3.16
CA GLN A 21 -6.26 13.91 -4.08
C GLN A 21 -5.14 13.43 -5.00
N SER A 22 -4.15 14.30 -5.25
CA SER A 22 -3.08 14.01 -6.20
C SER A 22 -1.98 13.09 -5.65
N ASN A 23 -2.01 12.76 -4.36
CA ASN A 23 -0.98 12.03 -3.63
C ASN A 23 -1.37 10.59 -3.39
N LEU A 24 -1.15 9.73 -4.40
CA LEU A 24 -1.66 8.36 -4.42
C LEU A 24 -0.65 7.37 -3.84
N SER A 25 -1.08 6.64 -2.82
CA SER A 25 -0.27 5.66 -2.06
C SER A 25 -0.70 4.21 -2.31
N GLY A 26 -1.99 3.97 -2.57
CA GLY A 26 -2.54 2.62 -2.76
C GLY A 26 -3.49 2.53 -3.95
N ALA A 27 -3.52 1.37 -4.61
CA ALA A 27 -4.41 1.12 -5.74
C ALA A 27 -4.83 -0.36 -5.85
N ALA A 28 -6.10 -0.62 -6.16
CA ALA A 28 -6.57 -1.96 -6.47
C ALA A 28 -7.79 -1.93 -7.39
N PHE A 29 -8.01 -3.00 -8.16
CA PHE A 29 -9.16 -3.11 -9.06
C PHE A 29 -10.25 -4.04 -8.51
N THR A 30 -11.52 -3.71 -8.81
CA THR A 30 -12.64 -4.65 -8.77
C THR A 30 -13.40 -4.54 -10.08
N GLY A 31 -13.31 -5.56 -10.93
CA GLY A 31 -13.79 -5.44 -12.31
C GLY A 31 -13.06 -4.30 -13.01
N ASP A 32 -13.80 -3.39 -13.64
CA ASP A 32 -13.30 -2.18 -14.28
C ASP A 32 -13.31 -0.92 -13.38
N TRP A 33 -13.51 -1.09 -12.07
CA TRP A 33 -13.49 -0.01 -11.09
C TRP A 33 -12.14 0.05 -10.38
N LEU A 34 -11.62 1.26 -10.22
CA LEU A 34 -10.36 1.52 -9.55
C LEU A 34 -10.62 2.05 -8.14
N TRP A 35 -10.07 1.37 -7.14
CA TRP A 35 -9.95 1.87 -5.77
C TRP A 35 -8.61 2.55 -5.61
N VAL A 36 -8.59 3.71 -4.95
CA VAL A 36 -7.37 4.41 -4.58
C VAL A 36 -7.39 4.85 -3.12
N ALA A 37 -6.20 4.92 -2.54
CA ALA A 37 -5.91 5.62 -1.29
C ALA A 37 -4.89 6.73 -1.58
N GLY A 38 -4.86 7.72 -0.69
CA GLY A 38 -3.85 8.77 -0.75
C GLY A 38 -3.25 9.10 0.60
N ASP A 39 -2.07 9.72 0.55
CA ASP A 39 -1.37 10.24 1.72
C ASP A 39 -2.26 11.28 2.43
N GLU A 40 -2.16 11.34 3.75
CA GLU A 40 -2.94 12.21 4.65
C GLU A 40 -4.47 11.92 4.70
N ALA A 41 -5.01 10.97 3.93
CA ALA A 41 -6.45 10.65 3.92
C ALA A 41 -6.87 9.68 5.05
N CYS A 42 -8.14 9.76 5.46
CA CYS A 42 -8.81 8.80 6.36
C CYS A 42 -9.96 8.07 5.65
N GLY A 43 -9.70 7.61 4.43
CA GLY A 43 -10.71 7.03 3.55
C GLY A 43 -10.14 6.53 2.24
N LEU A 44 -11.02 6.01 1.40
CA LEU A 44 -10.70 5.53 0.06
C LEU A 44 -11.64 6.16 -0.95
N ASP A 45 -11.18 6.26 -2.18
CA ASP A 45 -12.00 6.70 -3.30
C ASP A 45 -12.16 5.56 -4.32
N ARG A 46 -13.35 5.50 -4.92
CA ARG A 46 -13.63 4.63 -6.07
C ARG A 46 -13.83 5.47 -7.31
N LEU A 47 -13.11 5.13 -8.37
CA LEU A 47 -13.23 5.75 -9.68
C LEU A 47 -13.82 4.78 -10.70
N ARG A 48 -14.67 5.34 -11.56
CA ARG A 48 -15.30 4.65 -12.68
C ARG A 48 -14.43 4.75 -13.93
N LEU A 49 -14.35 3.68 -14.71
CA LEU A 49 -13.80 3.75 -16.06
C LEU A 49 -14.69 4.64 -16.96
N LEU A 50 -14.07 5.61 -17.62
CA LEU A 50 -14.69 6.52 -18.57
C LEU A 50 -14.08 6.35 -19.97
N PRO A 51 -14.77 6.80 -21.03
CA PRO A 51 -14.16 6.91 -22.35
C PRO A 51 -12.87 7.76 -22.29
N PRO A 52 -11.73 7.25 -22.82
CA PRO A 52 -10.49 8.01 -22.87
C PRO A 52 -10.64 9.34 -23.62
N VAL A 53 -9.80 10.31 -23.28
CA VAL A 53 -9.72 11.62 -23.95
C VAL A 53 -8.29 11.85 -24.41
N GLY A 54 -8.08 12.45 -25.57
CA GLY A 54 -6.72 12.72 -26.05
C GLY A 54 -5.89 11.45 -26.28
N HIS A 55 -4.73 11.36 -25.63
CA HIS A 55 -3.72 10.33 -25.87
C HIS A 55 -3.65 9.24 -24.78
N GLU A 56 -4.39 9.38 -23.67
CA GLU A 56 -4.42 8.35 -22.63
C GLU A 56 -5.05 7.05 -23.12
N THR A 57 -4.56 5.94 -22.59
CA THR A 57 -5.12 4.60 -22.84
C THR A 57 -6.36 4.34 -22.00
N LEU A 58 -6.35 4.80 -20.75
CA LEU A 58 -7.45 4.61 -19.79
C LEU A 58 -7.75 5.93 -19.10
N ARG A 59 -9.02 6.15 -18.75
CA ARG A 59 -9.46 7.31 -17.99
C ARG A 59 -10.39 6.86 -16.88
N PHE A 60 -10.15 7.36 -15.68
CA PHE A 60 -10.96 7.09 -14.50
C PHE A 60 -11.44 8.41 -13.88
N GLY A 61 -12.71 8.45 -13.47
CA GLY A 61 -13.33 9.63 -12.87
C GLY A 61 -14.64 9.26 -12.16
N GLU A 62 -15.57 10.21 -12.04
CA GLU A 62 -16.83 10.03 -11.29
C GLU A 62 -16.60 9.46 -9.88
N VAL A 63 -15.76 10.15 -9.11
CA VAL A 63 -15.31 9.70 -7.79
C VAL A 63 -16.48 9.46 -6.84
N ARG A 64 -16.36 8.40 -6.06
CA ARG A 64 -17.18 8.16 -4.88
C ARG A 64 -16.28 7.91 -3.67
N ASP A 65 -16.51 8.71 -2.64
CA ASP A 65 -15.76 8.70 -1.39
C ASP A 65 -16.27 7.60 -0.44
N PHE A 66 -15.35 7.00 0.30
CA PHE A 66 -15.61 6.01 1.35
C PHE A 66 -14.79 6.34 2.61
N PRO A 67 -15.33 7.18 3.51
CA PRO A 67 -14.69 7.47 4.78
C PRO A 67 -14.55 6.20 5.63
N LEU A 68 -13.37 5.98 6.24
CA LEU A 68 -13.16 4.77 7.05
C LEU A 68 -14.07 4.73 8.29
N SER A 69 -14.44 5.89 8.84
CA SER A 69 -15.32 6.02 10.00
C SER A 69 -16.76 5.53 9.73
N GLU A 70 -17.20 5.53 8.47
CA GLU A 70 -18.49 4.96 8.08
C GLU A 70 -18.46 3.43 8.05
N LEU A 71 -17.28 2.84 7.80
CA LEU A 71 -17.08 1.41 7.62
C LEU A 71 -16.61 0.69 8.89
N LEU A 72 -15.76 1.32 9.69
CA LEU A 72 -15.07 0.73 10.84
C LEU A 72 -15.30 1.55 12.11
N GLU A 73 -15.04 0.92 13.26
CA GLU A 73 -14.83 1.63 14.52
C GLU A 73 -13.35 1.95 14.64
N LEU A 74 -12.99 3.19 14.32
CA LEU A 74 -11.61 3.68 14.33
C LEU A 74 -11.11 3.93 15.76
N PRO A 75 -9.81 3.67 16.04
CA PRO A 75 -9.23 3.92 17.35
C PRO A 75 -8.93 5.41 17.63
N GLY A 76 -8.65 6.20 16.61
CA GLY A 76 -8.45 7.64 16.67
C GLY A 76 -9.71 8.43 16.32
N GLU A 77 -9.55 9.74 16.11
CA GLU A 77 -10.67 10.58 15.68
C GLU A 77 -11.14 10.21 14.25
N PRO A 78 -12.42 10.43 13.88
CA PRO A 78 -12.98 9.97 12.61
C PRO A 78 -12.26 10.47 11.34
N ASP A 79 -11.66 11.66 11.41
CA ASP A 79 -10.94 12.34 10.33
C ASP A 79 -9.41 12.30 10.53
N GLU A 80 -8.92 11.72 11.62
CA GLU A 80 -7.49 11.58 11.87
C GLU A 80 -6.88 10.61 10.86
N GLU A 81 -5.77 11.03 10.25
CA GLU A 81 -5.03 10.34 9.21
C GLU A 81 -4.82 8.83 9.50
N ALA A 82 -5.27 7.99 8.58
CA ALA A 82 -5.02 6.55 8.61
C ALA A 82 -3.76 6.16 7.84
N ASP A 83 -3.28 7.04 6.94
CA ASP A 83 -2.05 6.88 6.15
C ASP A 83 -2.05 5.48 5.50
N LEU A 84 -3.11 5.25 4.73
CA LEU A 84 -3.33 4.01 4.00
C LEU A 84 -2.31 3.90 2.88
N GLU A 85 -1.56 2.81 2.88
CA GLU A 85 -0.51 2.53 1.90
C GLU A 85 -0.97 1.32 1.06
N GLY A 86 -0.70 0.11 1.54
CA GLY A 86 -0.94 -1.12 0.81
C GLY A 86 -2.42 -1.49 0.69
N MET A 87 -2.81 -1.95 -0.50
CA MET A 87 -4.17 -2.36 -0.83
C MET A 87 -4.20 -3.65 -1.66
N ALA A 88 -5.16 -4.53 -1.37
CA ALA A 88 -5.35 -5.74 -2.16
C ALA A 88 -6.82 -6.17 -2.20
N VAL A 89 -7.32 -6.55 -3.37
CA VAL A 89 -8.65 -7.17 -3.52
C VAL A 89 -8.50 -8.68 -3.55
N ALA A 90 -9.18 -9.37 -2.65
CA ALA A 90 -9.19 -10.84 -2.58
C ALA A 90 -10.51 -11.35 -2.00
N ASP A 91 -11.09 -12.38 -2.62
CA ASP A 91 -12.26 -13.10 -2.12
C ASP A 91 -13.46 -12.18 -1.76
N GLY A 92 -13.67 -11.13 -2.56
CA GLY A 92 -14.73 -10.15 -2.39
C GLY A 92 -14.46 -9.10 -1.30
N TRP A 93 -13.25 -9.05 -0.76
CA TRP A 93 -12.82 -8.06 0.22
C TRP A 93 -11.82 -7.09 -0.38
N LEU A 94 -11.88 -5.83 0.03
CA LEU A 94 -10.77 -4.90 -0.08
C LEU A 94 -9.98 -4.93 1.23
N TRP A 95 -8.75 -5.42 1.17
CA TRP A 95 -7.79 -5.37 2.27
C TRP A 95 -6.98 -4.09 2.19
N VAL A 96 -6.78 -3.46 3.34
CA VAL A 96 -6.03 -2.20 3.46
C VAL A 96 -5.10 -2.26 4.67
N VAL A 97 -3.93 -1.63 4.55
CA VAL A 97 -2.98 -1.46 5.65
C VAL A 97 -2.47 -0.01 5.68
N GLY A 98 -2.40 0.58 6.87
CA GLY A 98 -1.72 1.86 7.07
C GLY A 98 -0.24 1.67 7.41
N SER A 99 0.58 2.72 7.40
CA SER A 99 2.03 2.51 7.51
C SER A 99 2.53 1.92 8.82
N HIS A 100 1.75 2.01 9.90
CA HIS A 100 2.16 1.64 11.26
C HIS A 100 3.38 2.41 11.81
N GLY A 101 3.94 3.33 11.02
CA GLY A 101 5.16 4.06 11.35
C GLY A 101 4.92 5.29 12.21
N LEU A 102 5.95 5.70 12.95
CA LEU A 102 5.96 7.02 13.58
C LEU A 102 6.26 8.09 12.53
N LYS A 103 5.75 9.31 12.74
CA LYS A 103 6.03 10.45 11.87
C LYS A 103 6.86 11.52 12.57
N ARG A 104 7.78 12.14 11.82
CA ARG A 104 8.56 13.31 12.27
C ARG A 104 8.07 14.56 11.55
N LYS A 105 7.85 15.65 12.28
CA LYS A 105 7.49 16.92 11.64
C LYS A 105 8.67 17.48 10.86
N ASN A 106 8.47 17.69 9.56
CA ASN A 106 9.48 18.29 8.70
C ASN A 106 9.67 19.80 8.99
N ALA A 107 10.86 20.31 8.69
CA ALA A 107 11.15 21.75 8.65
C ALA A 107 10.33 22.44 7.55
N LYS A 108 10.08 23.74 7.71
CA LYS A 108 9.38 24.54 6.71
C LYS A 108 10.19 25.79 6.32
N PRO A 109 10.30 26.14 5.02
CA PRO A 109 11.12 27.27 4.56
C PRO A 109 10.76 28.61 5.19
N GLU A 110 9.49 28.84 5.49
CA GLU A 110 8.97 30.11 6.03
C GLU A 110 9.19 30.27 7.55
N ARG A 111 9.73 29.25 8.23
CA ARG A 111 9.95 29.27 9.68
C ARG A 111 11.42 29.55 10.02
N ASN A 112 11.65 30.25 11.13
CA ASN A 112 13.01 30.50 11.63
C ASN A 112 13.70 29.21 12.12
N HIS A 113 15.01 29.29 12.36
CA HIS A 113 15.82 28.15 12.79
C HIS A 113 15.35 27.52 14.11
N ALA A 114 14.96 28.33 15.11
CA ALA A 114 14.52 27.81 16.40
C ALA A 114 13.19 27.05 16.31
N ASP A 115 12.25 27.54 15.50
CA ASP A 115 10.99 26.86 15.21
C ASP A 115 11.21 25.58 14.43
N ASN A 116 12.08 25.60 13.42
CA ASN A 116 12.40 24.40 12.65
C ASN A 116 13.14 23.34 13.49
N ALA A 117 14.01 23.75 14.42
CA ALA A 117 14.62 22.84 15.38
C ALA A 117 13.58 22.15 16.27
N ARG A 118 12.61 22.91 16.82
CA ARG A 118 11.49 22.34 17.59
C ARG A 118 10.62 21.40 16.77
N ARG A 119 10.39 21.70 15.49
CA ARG A 119 9.62 20.84 14.58
C ARG A 119 10.34 19.51 14.35
N LEU A 120 11.61 19.53 13.97
CA LEU A 120 12.38 18.32 13.71
C LEU A 120 12.52 17.42 14.96
N ALA A 121 12.47 17.99 16.16
CA ALA A 121 12.45 17.23 17.41
C ALA A 121 11.11 16.51 17.67
N LYS A 122 10.01 16.88 17.00
CA LYS A 122 8.68 16.32 17.25
C LYS A 122 8.45 15.03 16.45
N VAL A 123 8.32 13.94 17.20
CA VAL A 123 7.81 12.64 16.74
C VAL A 123 6.37 12.46 17.23
N SER A 124 5.51 11.87 16.40
CA SER A 124 4.11 11.59 16.74
C SER A 124 3.62 10.31 16.05
N LEU A 125 2.48 9.83 16.52
CA LEU A 125 1.69 8.76 15.94
C LEU A 125 0.25 9.24 15.89
N ASP A 126 -0.41 9.12 14.74
CA ASP A 126 -1.86 9.33 14.64
C ASP A 126 -2.58 8.05 15.01
N GLY A 127 -3.73 8.18 15.67
CA GLY A 127 -4.47 7.05 16.23
C GLY A 127 -4.86 6.00 15.19
N ASN A 128 -5.15 6.41 13.95
CA ASN A 128 -5.63 5.52 12.90
C ASN A 128 -4.52 4.87 12.05
N ARG A 129 -3.25 5.26 12.23
CA ARG A 129 -2.12 4.85 11.37
C ARG A 129 -1.72 3.37 11.45
N ARG A 130 -2.04 2.70 12.57
CA ARG A 130 -1.76 1.27 12.81
C ARG A 130 -2.94 0.37 12.39
N LEU A 131 -3.54 0.69 11.25
CA LEU A 131 -4.70 -0.02 10.71
C LEU A 131 -4.26 -1.21 9.86
N LEU A 132 -4.89 -2.36 10.09
CA LEU A 132 -4.96 -3.47 9.15
C LEU A 132 -6.41 -3.92 9.12
N ALA A 133 -7.06 -3.88 7.95
CA ALA A 133 -8.49 -4.13 7.84
C ALA A 133 -8.89 -4.87 6.57
N CYS A 134 -10.04 -5.53 6.63
CA CYS A 134 -10.75 -6.05 5.47
C CYS A 134 -12.14 -5.42 5.39
N LEU A 135 -12.49 -4.91 4.21
CA LEU A 135 -13.72 -4.19 3.92
C LEU A 135 -14.53 -5.00 2.89
N PRO A 136 -15.76 -5.44 3.20
CA PRO A 136 -16.57 -6.18 2.25
C PRO A 136 -16.87 -5.32 1.03
N ILE A 137 -16.71 -5.92 -0.15
CA ILE A 137 -17.18 -5.36 -1.41
C ILE A 137 -18.52 -6.02 -1.74
N GLU A 138 -19.54 -5.18 -1.97
CA GLU A 138 -20.87 -5.58 -2.43
C GLU A 138 -21.28 -4.69 -3.60
N ALA A 139 -21.98 -5.24 -4.60
CA ALA A 139 -22.51 -4.44 -5.69
C ALA A 139 -23.72 -3.62 -5.21
N ASP A 140 -23.75 -2.32 -5.51
CA ASP A 140 -24.93 -1.50 -5.29
C ASP A 140 -26.05 -1.81 -6.31
N ALA A 141 -27.18 -1.11 -6.21
CA ALA A 141 -28.33 -1.31 -7.10
C ALA A 141 -28.01 -1.09 -8.60
N SER A 142 -26.93 -0.38 -8.92
CA SER A 142 -26.46 -0.14 -10.29
C SER A 142 -25.40 -1.17 -10.75
N GLY A 143 -25.02 -2.11 -9.89
CA GLY A 143 -23.97 -3.09 -10.14
C GLY A 143 -22.56 -2.57 -9.84
N ALA A 144 -22.42 -1.34 -9.33
CA ALA A 144 -21.12 -0.74 -9.04
C ALA A 144 -20.61 -1.24 -7.67
N PRO A 145 -19.33 -1.62 -7.55
CA PRO A 145 -18.81 -2.19 -6.31
C PRO A 145 -18.74 -1.11 -5.23
N CYS A 146 -19.21 -1.42 -4.03
CA CYS A 146 -19.36 -0.52 -2.90
C CYS A 146 -18.74 -1.17 -1.67
N LEU A 147 -18.03 -0.39 -0.87
CA LEU A 147 -17.60 -0.83 0.46
C LEU A 147 -18.76 -0.66 1.44
N VAL A 148 -18.99 -1.67 2.27
CA VAL A 148 -20.10 -1.68 3.23
C VAL A 148 -19.63 -2.15 4.60
N ARG A 149 -20.20 -1.59 5.67
CA ARG A 149 -19.91 -2.04 7.05
C ARG A 149 -20.37 -3.49 7.27
N GLN A 150 -21.48 -3.88 6.68
CA GLN A 150 -22.03 -5.23 6.69
C GLN A 150 -22.68 -5.53 5.35
N ALA A 151 -22.23 -6.59 4.69
CA ALA A 151 -22.78 -7.09 3.45
C ALA A 151 -24.00 -8.01 3.72
N GLN A 152 -24.83 -8.20 2.71
CA GLN A 152 -26.05 -9.02 2.77
C GLN A 152 -25.74 -10.50 3.04
N ASP A 153 -24.57 -10.97 2.59
CA ASP A 153 -24.08 -12.33 2.83
C ASP A 153 -23.48 -12.53 4.23
N GLY A 154 -23.51 -11.51 5.08
CA GLY A 154 -23.05 -11.56 6.48
C GLY A 154 -21.58 -11.18 6.68
N ARG A 155 -20.81 -10.92 5.61
CA ARG A 155 -19.46 -10.35 5.73
C ARG A 155 -19.53 -8.97 6.39
N ARG A 156 -18.55 -8.64 7.23
CA ARG A 156 -18.49 -7.38 7.99
C ARG A 156 -17.12 -6.73 7.83
N ALA A 157 -17.08 -5.40 7.79
CA ALA A 157 -15.84 -4.65 7.88
C ALA A 157 -15.18 -4.90 9.25
N LEU A 158 -13.92 -5.32 9.23
CA LEU A 158 -13.19 -5.69 10.44
C LEU A 158 -11.77 -5.12 10.38
N ARG A 159 -11.25 -4.75 11.55
CA ARG A 159 -9.84 -4.36 11.73
C ARG A 159 -9.13 -5.30 12.69
N LEU A 160 -7.81 -5.34 12.59
CA LEU A 160 -6.94 -6.01 13.56
C LEU A 160 -7.17 -5.42 14.95
N ARG A 161 -7.33 -6.32 15.95
CA ARG A 161 -7.53 -5.93 17.34
C ARG A 161 -6.36 -5.06 17.83
N GLY A 162 -6.70 -3.86 18.26
CA GLY A 162 -5.76 -2.86 18.76
C GLY A 162 -6.46 -1.56 19.17
N ASP A 163 -5.69 -0.58 19.58
CA ASP A 163 -6.12 0.77 19.93
C ASP A 163 -5.26 1.81 19.18
N ALA A 164 -5.34 3.08 19.60
CA ALA A 164 -4.64 4.19 18.96
C ALA A 164 -3.12 4.14 19.11
N GLN A 165 -2.61 3.31 20.03
CA GLN A 165 -1.20 3.18 20.31
C GLN A 165 -0.64 1.90 19.72
N ASP A 166 -1.30 0.76 19.87
CA ASP A 166 -0.75 -0.52 19.40
C ASP A 166 -1.81 -1.54 18.96
N ASN A 167 -1.36 -2.56 18.24
CA ASN A 167 -2.17 -3.70 17.85
C ASN A 167 -1.39 -5.00 18.05
N GLN A 168 -2.01 -6.16 17.75
CA GLN A 168 -1.35 -7.45 17.93
C GLN A 168 -0.04 -7.59 17.14
N LEU A 169 0.04 -6.99 15.94
CA LEU A 169 1.24 -7.02 15.10
C LEU A 169 2.36 -6.18 15.72
N THR A 170 2.09 -4.94 16.11
CA THR A 170 3.12 -4.06 16.69
C THR A 170 3.64 -4.58 18.03
N ARG A 171 2.79 -5.22 18.84
CA ARG A 171 3.23 -5.88 20.08
C ARG A 171 4.12 -7.08 19.81
N LEU A 172 3.80 -7.89 18.80
CA LEU A 172 4.64 -9.01 18.38
C LEU A 172 6.02 -8.54 17.90
N LEU A 173 6.07 -7.42 17.19
CA LEU A 173 7.32 -6.86 16.64
C LEU A 173 8.17 -6.09 17.65
N ALA A 174 7.57 -5.57 18.74
CA ALA A 174 8.28 -4.80 19.76
C ALA A 174 9.45 -5.58 20.39
N ASP A 175 9.28 -6.88 20.58
CA ASP A 175 10.29 -7.78 21.14
C ASP A 175 11.11 -8.52 20.05
N ASP A 176 10.87 -8.25 18.75
CA ASP A 176 11.61 -8.89 17.67
C ASP A 176 13.04 -8.32 17.57
N PRO A 177 14.09 -9.15 17.52
CA PRO A 177 15.47 -8.66 17.50
C PRO A 177 15.87 -7.88 16.24
N HIS A 178 15.12 -8.00 15.13
CA HIS A 178 15.38 -7.27 13.90
C HIS A 178 14.60 -5.95 13.84
N PHE A 179 13.36 -5.93 14.35
CA PHE A 179 12.44 -4.80 14.15
C PHE A 179 12.16 -3.99 15.42
N GLY A 180 12.21 -4.60 16.60
CA GLY A 180 12.01 -3.93 17.89
C GLY A 180 12.81 -2.62 18.04
N PRO A 181 14.13 -2.60 17.73
CA PRO A 181 14.94 -1.37 17.78
C PRO A 181 14.47 -0.24 16.85
N TYR A 182 13.71 -0.55 15.81
CA TYR A 182 13.23 0.40 14.80
C TYR A 182 11.79 0.88 15.05
N MET A 183 11.06 0.28 16.00
CA MET A 183 9.68 0.66 16.32
C MET A 183 9.55 2.08 16.91
N ALA A 184 10.63 2.61 17.50
CA ALA A 184 10.69 3.96 18.06
C ALA A 184 11.25 5.01 17.08
N ILE A 185 11.63 4.58 15.87
CA ILE A 185 12.20 5.45 14.84
C ILE A 185 11.09 5.83 13.85
N PRO A 186 10.98 7.10 13.43
CA PRO A 186 10.04 7.49 12.37
C PRO A 186 10.29 6.77 11.05
N GLY A 187 9.22 6.46 10.31
CA GLY A 187 9.32 5.71 9.04
C GLY A 187 10.25 6.40 8.04
N LYS A 188 10.09 7.72 7.85
CA LYS A 188 10.95 8.58 6.99
C LYS A 188 12.40 8.73 7.48
N ASP A 189 12.74 8.15 8.64
CA ASP A 189 14.10 8.02 9.18
C ASP A 189 14.61 6.54 9.13
N ASN A 190 14.06 5.71 8.23
CA ASN A 190 14.32 4.25 8.14
C ASN A 190 13.78 3.45 9.35
N GLY A 191 12.80 4.00 10.08
CA GLY A 191 12.06 3.29 11.11
C GLY A 191 11.06 2.29 10.55
N PHE A 192 10.34 1.59 11.44
CA PHE A 192 9.32 0.63 11.03
C PHE A 192 8.20 1.31 10.25
N ASP A 193 7.91 0.80 9.05
CA ASP A 193 6.95 1.39 8.13
C ASP A 193 6.52 0.35 7.08
N ILE A 194 5.22 0.05 7.03
CA ILE A 194 4.59 -0.90 6.11
C ILE A 194 4.05 -0.11 4.92
N GLU A 195 4.37 -0.50 3.70
CA GLU A 195 3.73 0.12 2.53
C GLU A 195 3.12 -0.94 1.61
N GLY A 196 3.72 -2.12 1.53
CA GLY A 196 3.20 -3.21 0.69
C GLY A 196 2.18 -4.11 1.37
N LEU A 197 1.15 -4.54 0.64
CA LEU A 197 0.19 -5.54 1.09
C LEU A 197 -0.14 -6.53 -0.03
N ALA A 198 0.04 -7.83 0.22
CA ALA A 198 -0.49 -8.88 -0.64
C ALA A 198 -1.23 -9.94 0.16
N VAL A 199 -2.29 -10.50 -0.44
CA VAL A 199 -3.21 -11.45 0.20
C VAL A 199 -3.16 -12.79 -0.53
N ASP A 200 -3.04 -13.88 0.22
CA ASP A 200 -3.16 -15.26 -0.26
C ASP A 200 -4.02 -16.09 0.71
N GLY A 201 -5.33 -16.10 0.45
CA GLY A 201 -6.32 -16.67 1.36
C GLY A 201 -6.26 -16.02 2.74
N ARG A 202 -5.84 -16.78 3.76
CA ARG A 202 -5.67 -16.26 5.13
C ARG A 202 -4.29 -15.66 5.41
N ARG A 203 -3.33 -15.80 4.49
CA ARG A 203 -1.97 -15.28 4.66
C ARG A 203 -1.89 -13.88 4.09
N LEU A 204 -1.26 -12.99 4.85
CA LEU A 204 -0.91 -11.65 4.41
C LEU A 204 0.61 -11.53 4.34
N LEU A 205 1.09 -10.89 3.29
CA LEU A 205 2.43 -10.35 3.21
C LEU A 205 2.37 -8.85 3.43
N LEU A 206 3.16 -8.37 4.40
CA LEU A 206 3.31 -6.95 4.71
C LEU A 206 4.72 -6.53 4.30
N GLY A 207 4.82 -5.66 3.32
CA GLY A 207 6.09 -5.18 2.80
C GLY A 207 6.57 -3.95 3.55
N LEU A 208 7.80 -4.01 4.05
CA LEU A 208 8.37 -2.90 4.80
C LEU A 208 9.12 -1.94 3.88
N ARG A 209 8.73 -0.66 3.89
CA ARG A 209 9.62 0.40 3.42
C ARG A 209 10.85 0.47 4.31
N GLY A 210 10.62 0.45 5.62
CA GLY A 210 11.67 0.52 6.62
C GLY A 210 11.39 -0.44 7.76
N PRO A 211 12.43 -0.97 8.40
CA PRO A 211 13.85 -0.73 8.13
C PRO A 211 14.41 -1.58 6.98
N VAL A 212 15.38 -1.04 6.26
CA VAL A 212 16.31 -1.84 5.43
C VAL A 212 17.59 -2.12 6.22
N LEU A 213 17.95 -3.41 6.37
CA LEU A 213 19.00 -3.90 7.25
C LEU A 213 20.25 -4.30 6.47
N ARG A 214 21.27 -3.43 6.45
CA ARG A 214 22.49 -3.62 5.63
C ARG A 214 22.20 -3.97 4.17
N GLY A 215 21.17 -3.35 3.59
CA GLY A 215 20.73 -3.58 2.21
C GLY A 215 19.64 -4.64 2.04
N TRP A 216 19.29 -5.38 3.10
CA TRP A 216 18.20 -6.36 3.07
C TRP A 216 16.87 -5.74 3.46
N SER A 217 15.89 -5.88 2.58
CA SER A 217 14.52 -5.39 2.79
C SER A 217 13.68 -6.51 3.36
N ALA A 218 12.62 -6.19 4.10
CA ALA A 218 11.85 -7.18 4.82
C ALA A 218 10.41 -7.28 4.32
N LEU A 219 9.92 -8.50 4.20
CA LEU A 219 8.49 -8.84 4.18
C LEU A 219 8.14 -9.61 5.45
N LEU A 220 7.00 -9.27 6.04
CA LEU A 220 6.39 -10.00 7.15
C LEU A 220 5.28 -10.91 6.59
N GLU A 221 5.31 -12.19 6.92
CA GLU A 221 4.22 -13.11 6.65
C GLU A 221 3.45 -13.36 7.95
N VAL A 222 2.14 -13.11 7.92
CA VAL A 222 1.22 -13.37 9.03
C VAL A 222 -0.04 -14.07 8.53
N ALA A 223 -0.68 -14.86 9.38
CA ALA A 223 -2.02 -15.38 9.11
C ALA A 223 -3.05 -14.57 9.90
N ILE A 224 -4.21 -14.35 9.30
CA ILE A 224 -5.32 -13.63 9.92
C ILE A 224 -6.55 -14.54 10.02
N GLU A 225 -7.25 -14.43 11.13
CA GLU A 225 -8.57 -15.01 11.32
C GLU A 225 -9.56 -13.97 11.87
N THR A 226 -10.84 -14.20 11.60
CA THR A 226 -11.92 -13.45 12.23
C THR A 226 -12.28 -14.09 13.56
N ARG A 227 -12.24 -13.32 14.64
CA ARG A 227 -12.69 -13.76 15.96
C ARG A 227 -13.56 -12.68 16.59
N SER A 228 -14.85 -13.02 16.78
CA SER A 228 -15.87 -12.09 17.22
C SER A 228 -16.05 -10.94 16.23
N ASP A 229 -15.76 -9.72 16.63
CA ASP A 229 -15.90 -8.46 15.91
C ASP A 229 -14.55 -7.85 15.48
N HIS A 230 -13.48 -8.65 15.50
CA HIS A 230 -12.14 -8.20 15.10
C HIS A 230 -11.38 -9.25 14.28
N LEU A 231 -10.39 -8.77 13.54
CA LEU A 231 -9.32 -9.60 13.00
C LEU A 231 -8.30 -9.91 14.11
N ARG A 232 -7.71 -11.10 14.05
CA ARG A 232 -6.66 -11.58 14.95
C ARG A 232 -5.54 -12.23 14.18
N LEU A 233 -4.31 -12.10 14.70
CA LEU A 233 -3.21 -12.96 14.26
C LEU A 233 -3.53 -14.42 14.59
N ALA A 234 -3.30 -15.29 13.62
CA ALA A 234 -3.46 -16.73 13.71
C ALA A 234 -2.12 -17.44 13.49
N PRO A 235 -1.95 -18.68 13.97
CA PRO A 235 -0.81 -19.51 13.62
C PRO A 235 -0.69 -19.75 12.11
N LEU A 236 0.52 -19.62 11.58
CA LEU A 236 0.91 -19.97 10.21
C LEU A 236 1.11 -21.48 10.02
N ASP A 237 1.27 -22.22 11.11
CA ASP A 237 1.51 -23.66 11.15
C ASP A 237 1.11 -24.26 12.51
N ASP A 238 1.15 -25.58 12.60
CA ASP A 238 0.78 -26.35 13.80
C ASP A 238 1.72 -26.12 15.00
N SER A 239 2.88 -25.47 14.78
CA SER A 239 3.81 -25.12 15.85
C SER A 239 3.44 -23.80 16.56
N GLY A 240 2.42 -23.08 16.07
CA GLY A 240 1.97 -21.84 16.67
C GLY A 240 2.71 -20.60 16.18
N THR A 241 3.49 -20.68 15.09
CA THR A 241 4.26 -19.56 14.56
C THR A 241 3.33 -18.43 14.10
N LEU A 242 3.41 -17.25 14.73
CA LEU A 242 2.53 -16.11 14.38
C LEU A 242 3.12 -15.18 13.30
N LEU A 243 4.43 -15.23 13.10
CA LEU A 243 5.16 -14.36 12.17
C LEU A 243 6.33 -15.12 11.56
N ARG A 244 6.45 -15.04 10.22
CA ARG A 244 7.69 -15.36 9.51
C ARG A 244 8.24 -14.10 8.83
N LYS A 245 9.55 -14.07 8.64
CA LYS A 245 10.27 -12.93 8.05
C LYS A 245 10.98 -13.38 6.78
N HIS A 246 10.81 -12.62 5.71
CA HIS A 246 11.50 -12.87 4.43
C HIS A 246 12.35 -11.65 4.11
N PHE A 247 13.68 -11.84 4.12
CA PHE A 247 14.63 -10.80 3.78
C PHE A 247 15.00 -10.89 2.31
N LEU A 248 14.78 -9.81 1.57
CA LEU A 248 14.91 -9.74 0.13
C LEU A 248 16.07 -8.83 -0.27
N GLN A 249 16.82 -9.22 -1.30
CA GLN A 249 17.83 -8.35 -1.91
C GLN A 249 17.18 -7.43 -2.94
N LEU A 250 16.79 -6.22 -2.50
CA LEU A 250 16.19 -5.17 -3.35
C LEU A 250 17.15 -4.00 -3.59
N ASP A 251 18.46 -4.26 -3.62
CA ASP A 251 19.53 -3.26 -3.75
C ASP A 251 19.47 -2.14 -2.70
N GLY A 252 19.06 -2.48 -1.47
CA GLY A 252 18.89 -1.51 -0.39
C GLY A 252 17.65 -0.61 -0.50
N LEU A 253 16.72 -0.92 -1.41
CA LEU A 253 15.42 -0.24 -1.53
C LEU A 253 14.38 -0.87 -0.61
N GLY A 254 13.56 -0.04 0.03
CA GLY A 254 12.39 -0.48 0.81
C GLY A 254 11.23 -0.88 -0.09
N VAL A 255 10.35 -1.75 0.42
CA VAL A 255 9.12 -2.13 -0.30
C VAL A 255 8.13 -0.97 -0.26
N ARG A 256 7.51 -0.69 -1.41
CA ARG A 256 6.47 0.32 -1.62
C ARG A 256 5.11 -0.31 -1.84
N ASP A 257 5.05 -1.38 -2.65
CA ASP A 257 3.81 -2.11 -2.89
C ASP A 257 4.10 -3.57 -3.26
N LEU A 258 3.09 -4.43 -3.12
CA LEU A 258 3.15 -5.86 -3.39
C LEU A 258 1.98 -6.31 -4.26
N HIS A 259 2.27 -7.12 -5.27
CA HIS A 259 1.23 -7.66 -6.14
C HIS A 259 1.52 -9.10 -6.56
N PHE A 260 0.61 -10.03 -6.28
CA PHE A 260 0.69 -11.38 -6.82
C PHE A 260 0.14 -11.43 -8.25
N SER A 261 0.91 -11.99 -9.17
CA SER A 261 0.42 -12.36 -10.51
C SER A 261 0.78 -13.82 -10.77
N GLY A 262 -0.24 -14.68 -10.78
CA GLY A 262 -0.05 -16.13 -10.72
C GLY A 262 0.66 -16.57 -9.44
N ASP A 263 1.73 -17.33 -9.59
CA ASP A 263 2.58 -17.82 -8.50
C ASP A 263 3.71 -16.85 -8.12
N ASP A 264 3.91 -15.79 -8.90
CA ASP A 264 4.98 -14.83 -8.72
C ASP A 264 4.53 -13.63 -7.89
N LEU A 265 5.43 -13.10 -7.06
CA LEU A 265 5.22 -11.84 -6.35
C LEU A 265 6.01 -10.72 -7.03
N TYR A 266 5.32 -9.65 -7.40
CA TYR A 266 5.90 -8.41 -7.90
C TYR A 266 5.98 -7.40 -6.76
N ILE A 267 7.09 -6.68 -6.68
CA ILE A 267 7.44 -5.83 -5.55
C ILE A 267 7.87 -4.49 -6.13
N LEU A 268 7.06 -3.45 -5.91
CA LEU A 268 7.51 -2.08 -6.13
C LEU A 268 8.46 -1.72 -4.98
N ALA A 269 9.64 -1.22 -5.29
CA ALA A 269 10.63 -0.85 -4.28
C ALA A 269 11.29 0.49 -4.59
N GLY A 270 11.55 1.27 -3.54
CA GLY A 270 12.11 2.62 -3.63
C GLY A 270 12.88 3.04 -2.37
N PRO A 271 13.39 4.27 -2.29
CA PRO A 271 14.23 4.72 -1.17
C PRO A 271 13.49 4.72 0.17
N THR A 272 14.14 4.31 1.26
CA THR A 272 13.47 4.24 2.57
C THR A 272 13.23 5.60 3.24
N MET A 273 13.99 6.62 2.84
CA MET A 273 13.92 7.98 3.38
C MET A 273 13.51 8.97 2.29
N VAL A 274 13.57 10.27 2.58
CA VAL A 274 13.23 11.36 1.63
C VAL A 274 14.25 11.54 0.49
N LEU A 275 15.05 10.52 0.20
CA LEU A 275 16.08 10.51 -0.83
C LEU A 275 15.44 10.55 -2.22
N ASN A 276 16.14 11.15 -3.17
CA ASN A 276 15.86 10.93 -4.58
C ASN A 276 16.72 9.74 -4.99
N GLY A 277 16.10 8.66 -5.43
CA GLY A 277 16.78 7.44 -5.80
C GLY A 277 15.88 6.54 -6.60
N ASP A 278 16.47 5.44 -7.07
CA ASP A 278 15.79 4.52 -7.98
C ASP A 278 14.52 3.95 -7.39
N ILE A 279 13.51 3.84 -8.26
CA ILE A 279 12.28 3.12 -7.98
C ILE A 279 12.14 2.06 -9.08
N ARG A 280 11.94 0.80 -8.70
CA ARG A 280 11.97 -0.36 -9.59
C ARG A 280 10.91 -1.38 -9.18
N VAL A 281 10.52 -2.23 -10.14
CA VAL A 281 9.71 -3.42 -9.85
C VAL A 281 10.63 -4.64 -9.84
N PHE A 282 10.61 -5.38 -8.75
CA PHE A 282 11.27 -6.67 -8.61
C PHE A 282 10.23 -7.79 -8.77
N LYS A 283 10.69 -8.97 -9.16
CA LYS A 283 9.89 -10.20 -9.18
C LYS A 283 10.60 -11.24 -8.35
N TRP A 284 9.84 -11.82 -7.43
CA TRP A 284 10.17 -13.05 -6.73
C TRP A 284 9.44 -14.23 -7.40
N PRO A 285 10.15 -15.01 -8.24
CA PRO A 285 9.51 -16.09 -9.00
C PRO A 285 9.05 -17.22 -8.10
N GLY A 286 7.84 -17.74 -8.32
CA GLY A 286 7.27 -18.86 -7.57
C GLY A 286 7.07 -18.58 -6.07
N ALA A 287 7.00 -17.31 -5.67
CA ALA A 287 6.85 -16.87 -4.28
C ALA A 287 5.69 -17.58 -3.58
N ARG A 288 4.53 -17.75 -4.24
CA ARG A 288 3.35 -18.40 -3.64
C ARG A 288 3.64 -19.84 -3.21
N ALA A 289 4.26 -20.63 -4.08
CA ALA A 289 4.64 -22.01 -3.79
C ALA A 289 5.71 -22.08 -2.69
N LEU A 290 6.70 -21.18 -2.72
CA LEU A 290 7.75 -21.10 -1.70
C LEU A 290 7.18 -20.77 -0.32
N LEU A 291 6.28 -19.78 -0.22
CA LEU A 291 5.62 -19.38 1.03
C LEU A 291 4.74 -20.50 1.60
N ALA A 292 4.01 -21.21 0.73
CA ALA A 292 3.19 -22.35 1.14
C ALA A 292 4.04 -23.51 1.70
N ALA A 293 5.21 -23.78 1.10
CA ALA A 293 6.12 -24.83 1.51
C ALA A 293 7.00 -24.45 2.72
N SER A 294 7.27 -23.15 2.92
CA SER A 294 8.17 -22.68 3.97
C SER A 294 7.67 -23.03 5.37
N ARG A 295 8.59 -23.47 6.22
CA ARG A 295 8.40 -23.65 7.68
C ARG A 295 9.42 -22.87 8.51
N GLU A 296 10.40 -22.26 7.86
CA GLU A 296 11.46 -21.51 8.53
C GLU A 296 10.90 -20.19 9.08
N PRO A 297 11.26 -19.79 10.32
CA PRO A 297 10.83 -18.51 10.88
C PRO A 297 11.44 -17.31 10.14
N VAL A 298 12.60 -17.51 9.50
CA VAL A 298 13.33 -16.48 8.75
C VAL A 298 13.88 -17.07 7.45
N ARG A 299 13.71 -16.35 6.34
CA ARG A 299 14.30 -16.69 5.03
C ARG A 299 15.03 -15.51 4.42
N PHE A 300 15.99 -15.82 3.55
CA PHE A 300 16.71 -14.86 2.74
C PHE A 300 16.55 -15.23 1.27
N GLU A 301 16.19 -14.26 0.43
CA GLU A 301 15.96 -14.45 -0.99
C GLU A 301 16.74 -13.40 -1.77
N SER A 302 17.69 -13.87 -2.57
CA SER A 302 18.57 -13.01 -3.39
C SER A 302 18.32 -13.18 -4.88
N ALA A 303 17.66 -14.26 -5.30
CA ALA A 303 17.38 -14.56 -6.70
C ALA A 303 16.09 -13.85 -7.16
N LEU A 304 16.17 -12.53 -7.30
CA LEU A 304 15.08 -11.71 -7.81
C LEU A 304 15.43 -11.21 -9.22
N SER A 305 14.43 -11.12 -10.08
CA SER A 305 14.56 -10.42 -11.37
C SER A 305 14.03 -9.00 -11.24
N GLU A 306 14.62 -8.05 -11.96
CA GLU A 306 14.23 -6.64 -11.90
C GLU A 306 13.71 -6.09 -13.23
N SER A 307 12.85 -5.08 -13.16
CA SER A 307 12.39 -4.29 -14.29
C SER A 307 13.34 -3.14 -14.59
N VAL A 308 13.05 -2.44 -15.69
CA VAL A 308 13.62 -1.10 -15.91
C VAL A 308 13.23 -0.13 -14.78
N PRO A 309 14.08 0.88 -14.48
CA PRO A 309 13.74 1.94 -13.53
C PRO A 309 12.50 2.73 -13.92
N LEU A 310 11.68 3.04 -12.91
CA LEU A 310 10.56 3.96 -13.01
C LEU A 310 11.03 5.41 -12.91
N PRO A 311 10.32 6.35 -13.54
CA PRO A 311 10.74 7.74 -13.55
C PRO A 311 10.58 8.32 -12.15
N HIS A 312 11.60 9.05 -11.69
CA HIS A 312 11.56 9.82 -10.46
C HIS A 312 12.27 11.16 -10.70
N GLY A 313 11.85 12.19 -9.97
CA GLY A 313 12.43 13.52 -10.00
C GLY A 313 12.92 13.94 -8.62
N ARG A 314 13.51 15.13 -8.51
CA ARG A 314 13.88 15.69 -7.22
C ARG A 314 12.62 16.06 -6.43
N GLY A 315 12.23 15.20 -5.49
CA GLY A 315 11.04 15.36 -4.66
C GLY A 315 9.72 15.12 -5.41
N THR A 316 9.76 14.55 -6.61
CA THR A 316 8.56 14.32 -7.44
C THR A 316 8.61 12.95 -8.12
N ASN A 317 7.48 12.53 -8.69
CA ASN A 317 7.30 11.28 -9.41
C ASN A 317 7.73 10.06 -8.58
N ARG A 318 7.31 10.02 -7.32
CA ARG A 318 7.52 8.87 -6.43
C ARG A 318 6.43 7.84 -6.69
N ALA A 319 6.77 6.76 -7.38
CA ALA A 319 5.84 5.66 -7.58
C ALA A 319 5.64 4.93 -6.26
N GLU A 320 4.39 4.80 -5.82
CA GLU A 320 4.03 4.20 -4.52
C GLU A 320 2.99 3.09 -4.64
N ALA A 321 2.13 3.10 -5.66
CA ALA A 321 1.18 2.02 -5.90
C ALA A 321 1.44 1.27 -7.21
N LEU A 322 1.23 -0.06 -7.19
CA LEU A 322 1.35 -0.99 -8.32
C LEU A 322 0.23 -2.03 -8.28
N CYS A 323 -0.62 -2.07 -9.31
CA CYS A 323 -1.64 -3.12 -9.43
C CYS A 323 -1.76 -3.65 -10.86
N ASP A 324 -2.07 -4.94 -11.02
CA ASP A 324 -2.32 -5.55 -12.32
C ASP A 324 -3.64 -5.04 -12.91
N LEU A 325 -3.62 -4.77 -14.22
CA LEU A 325 -4.83 -4.40 -14.93
C LEU A 325 -5.69 -5.66 -15.10
N PRO A 326 -6.99 -5.57 -14.77
CA PRO A 326 -7.95 -6.60 -15.09
C PRO A 326 -7.85 -7.01 -16.58
N PRO A 327 -8.05 -8.30 -16.93
CA PRO A 327 -7.97 -8.76 -18.32
C PRO A 327 -8.83 -7.95 -19.30
N ALA A 328 -9.98 -7.43 -18.84
CA ALA A 328 -10.85 -6.57 -19.63
C ALA A 328 -10.20 -5.23 -20.04
N LEU A 329 -9.23 -4.73 -19.27
CA LEU A 329 -8.53 -3.46 -19.50
C LEU A 329 -7.12 -3.68 -20.10
N ALA A 330 -6.45 -4.77 -19.73
CA ALA A 330 -5.09 -5.08 -20.16
C ALA A 330 -5.00 -5.48 -21.65
N GLY A 331 -6.11 -5.92 -22.25
CA GLY A 331 -6.13 -6.46 -23.60
C GLY A 331 -5.44 -7.84 -23.65
N ARG A 332 -4.45 -8.02 -24.54
CA ARG A 332 -3.77 -9.32 -24.75
C ARG A 332 -2.45 -9.48 -23.97
N LYS A 333 -1.94 -8.42 -23.35
CA LYS A 333 -0.63 -8.42 -22.66
C LYS A 333 -0.81 -8.11 -21.19
N ALA A 334 -0.09 -8.83 -20.33
CA ALA A 334 -0.01 -8.50 -18.90
C ALA A 334 0.46 -7.04 -18.75
N SER A 335 -0.30 -6.27 -17.97
CA SER A 335 -0.13 -4.82 -17.88
C SER A 335 -0.34 -4.39 -16.43
N TRP A 336 0.55 -3.58 -15.87
CA TRP A 336 0.40 -3.00 -14.54
C TRP A 336 0.15 -1.51 -14.61
N LEU A 337 -0.69 -0.99 -13.70
CA LEU A 337 -0.84 0.42 -13.40
C LEU A 337 0.16 0.81 -12.32
N VAL A 338 0.86 1.92 -12.54
CA VAL A 338 1.70 2.59 -11.53
C VAL A 338 1.15 3.97 -11.24
N LEU A 339 0.93 4.27 -9.96
CA LEU A 339 0.51 5.58 -9.46
C LEU A 339 1.56 6.21 -8.53
N TYR A 340 1.41 7.50 -8.27
CA TYR A 340 2.45 8.33 -7.67
C TYR A 340 1.94 9.18 -6.51
N ASP A 341 2.70 9.24 -5.42
CA ASP A 341 2.45 10.08 -4.23
C ASP A 341 2.78 11.56 -4.48
N ALA A 342 3.87 11.82 -5.20
CA ALA A 342 4.31 13.18 -5.48
C ALA A 342 4.33 13.51 -6.98
N PRO A 343 3.21 13.43 -7.73
CA PRO A 343 3.26 13.64 -9.17
C PRO A 343 3.77 15.05 -9.51
N GLY A 344 4.76 15.09 -10.41
CA GLY A 344 5.34 16.32 -10.95
C GLY A 344 4.39 17.02 -11.91
N ALA A 345 4.80 18.20 -12.40
CA ALA A 345 4.01 18.96 -13.36
C ALA A 345 3.78 18.20 -14.69
N ASP A 346 4.65 17.25 -15.02
CA ASP A 346 4.51 16.34 -16.17
C ASP A 346 3.44 15.26 -15.97
N ARG A 347 2.92 15.11 -14.75
CA ARG A 347 1.90 14.12 -14.34
C ARG A 347 0.67 14.76 -13.72
N LYS A 348 0.47 16.05 -13.95
CA LYS A 348 -0.67 16.82 -13.45
C LYS A 348 -1.30 17.64 -14.56
N GLU A 349 -2.62 17.74 -14.54
CA GLU A 349 -3.37 18.73 -15.30
C GLU A 349 -4.33 19.45 -14.35
N GLY A 350 -4.05 20.71 -14.07
CA GLY A 350 -4.79 21.43 -13.03
C GLY A 350 -4.60 20.82 -11.63
N GLU A 351 -5.58 21.04 -10.75
CA GLU A 351 -5.51 20.64 -9.34
C GLU A 351 -6.04 19.22 -9.08
N HIS A 352 -6.92 18.72 -9.94
CA HIS A 352 -7.70 17.50 -9.69
C HIS A 352 -7.51 16.44 -10.77
N THR A 353 -6.46 16.53 -11.58
CA THR A 353 -6.13 15.46 -12.54
C THR A 353 -4.67 15.07 -12.40
N VAL A 354 -4.44 13.77 -12.30
CA VAL A 354 -3.11 13.15 -12.26
C VAL A 354 -2.99 12.02 -13.28
N PHE A 355 -1.76 11.68 -13.63
CA PHE A 355 -1.47 10.64 -14.62
C PHE A 355 -0.59 9.52 -14.06
N GLY A 356 -1.03 8.28 -14.30
CA GLY A 356 -0.31 7.05 -14.03
C GLY A 356 0.36 6.47 -15.28
N ASP A 357 1.30 5.55 -15.06
CA ASP A 357 2.01 4.83 -16.12
C ASP A 357 1.42 3.42 -16.30
N LEU A 358 1.55 2.88 -17.52
CA LEU A 358 1.33 1.46 -17.79
C LEU A 358 2.67 0.76 -18.02
N LEU A 359 2.91 -0.32 -17.28
CA LEU A 359 4.02 -1.23 -17.52
C LEU A 359 3.51 -2.48 -18.22
N ARG A 360 4.21 -2.97 -19.24
CA ARG A 360 3.81 -4.17 -19.99
C ARG A 360 4.94 -5.19 -20.09
N HIS A 361 4.55 -6.47 -20.12
CA HIS A 361 5.39 -7.51 -20.73
C HIS A 361 5.12 -7.54 -22.22
N ASP A 362 6.15 -7.41 -23.05
CA ASP A 362 5.99 -7.58 -24.49
C ASP A 362 5.69 -9.01 -24.94
#